data_AF-A0A7Y5H9D9-F1
#
_entry.id   AF-A0A7Y5H9D9-F1
#
_cell.length_a   1.000
_cell.length_b   1.000
_cell.length_c   1.000
_cell.angle_alpha   90.00
_cell.angle_beta   90.00
_cell.angle_gamma   90.00
#
_symmetry.space_group_name_H-M   'P 1'
#
loop_
_entity.id
_entity.type
_entity.pdbx_description
1 polymer ?
#
loop_
_entity_poly.entity_id
_entity_poly.type
_entity_poly.pdbx_seq_one_letter_code
_entity_poly.pdbx_strand_id
1 'polypeptide(L)'
;MKPLLVLAVVALAALPARTQNNGCITCHDTQDEQLGRSVHPMVSCADCHNGNEGAGEMADAHAGGFIGRPKPAQMAAMCGSCHQEAAKDWLRSPHFEARLKGNPAGASCTDCHAPAAELTAHGIVHSNRDDSPASRLNIPLACARCHGNAAAMAASGS
;
A
#
# COMPACT_ATOMS: atom_id res chain seq x y z
N MET A 1 29.68 -5.27 51.04
CA MET A 1 28.60 -5.86 50.21
C MET A 1 28.39 -4.91 49.03
N LYS A 2 28.90 -5.24 47.83
CA LYS A 2 28.78 -4.40 46.62
C LYS A 2 27.67 -4.98 45.74
N PRO A 3 26.67 -4.20 45.30
CA PRO A 3 25.60 -4.73 44.47
C PRO A 3 26.17 -5.04 43.08
N LEU A 4 26.00 -6.29 42.64
CA LEU A 4 26.24 -6.67 41.24
C LEU A 4 25.13 -6.07 40.39
N LEU A 5 25.49 -5.11 39.52
CA LEU A 5 24.66 -4.66 38.41
C LEU A 5 24.64 -5.75 37.34
N VAL A 6 23.52 -6.47 37.23
CA VAL A 6 23.26 -7.40 36.13
C VAL A 6 22.72 -6.58 34.96
N LEU A 7 23.57 -6.32 33.96
CA LEU A 7 23.14 -5.81 32.66
C LEU A 7 22.38 -6.93 31.95
N ALA A 8 21.05 -6.85 31.91
CA ALA A 8 20.24 -7.69 31.06
C ALA A 8 20.36 -7.19 29.61
N VAL A 9 21.13 -7.91 28.80
CA VAL A 9 21.16 -7.71 27.34
C VAL A 9 19.84 -8.26 26.79
N VAL A 10 18.88 -7.38 26.53
CA VAL A 10 17.68 -7.73 25.77
C VAL A 10 18.10 -7.88 24.30
N ALA A 11 18.32 -9.12 23.87
CA ALA A 11 18.46 -9.42 22.46
C ALA A 11 17.12 -9.16 21.77
N LEU A 12 17.04 -8.10 20.97
CA LEU A 12 15.94 -7.92 20.02
C LEU A 12 16.04 -9.06 18.99
N ALA A 13 15.31 -10.14 19.20
CA ALA A 13 15.06 -11.10 18.15
C ALA A 13 14.18 -10.40 17.11
N ALA A 14 14.76 -10.04 15.97
CA ALA A 14 13.97 -9.63 14.81
C ALA A 14 13.03 -10.79 14.46
N LEU A 15 11.73 -10.55 14.53
CA LEU A 15 10.73 -11.50 14.03
C LEU A 15 11.05 -11.72 12.54
N PRO A 16 11.10 -12.99 12.06
CA PRO A 16 11.32 -13.23 10.65
C PRO A 16 10.22 -12.52 9.86
N ALA A 17 10.63 -11.74 8.85
CA ALA A 17 9.71 -11.23 7.86
C ALA A 17 8.92 -12.43 7.31
N ARG A 18 7.60 -12.38 7.43
CA ARG A 18 6.74 -13.49 7.02
C ARG A 18 6.64 -13.41 5.50
N THR A 19 7.42 -14.23 4.83
CA THR A 19 7.40 -14.33 3.37
C THR A 19 6.21 -15.19 2.96
N GLN A 20 5.48 -14.78 1.93
CA GLN A 20 4.54 -15.70 1.28
C GLN A 20 5.34 -16.86 0.69
N ASN A 21 4.70 -17.99 0.43
CA ASN A 21 5.33 -19.09 -0.31
C ASN A 21 4.37 -19.52 -1.42
N ASN A 22 4.39 -18.76 -2.51
CA ASN A 22 3.53 -18.97 -3.67
C ASN A 22 4.30 -18.74 -4.98
N GLY A 23 3.69 -19.13 -6.10
CA GLY A 23 4.26 -19.00 -7.44
C GLY A 23 4.50 -17.55 -7.85
N CYS A 24 3.75 -16.58 -7.31
CA CYS A 24 3.92 -15.17 -7.65
C CYS A 24 5.33 -14.69 -7.27
N ILE A 25 5.77 -14.95 -6.04
CA ILE A 25 7.05 -14.44 -5.51
C ILE A 25 8.27 -15.20 -6.06
N THR A 26 8.07 -16.29 -6.80
CA THR A 26 9.16 -16.98 -7.51
C THR A 26 9.69 -16.11 -8.65
N CYS A 27 8.84 -15.29 -9.25
CA CYS A 27 9.20 -14.31 -10.28
C CYS A 27 9.15 -12.85 -9.77
N HIS A 28 8.34 -12.56 -8.76
CA HIS A 28 8.08 -11.23 -8.18
C HIS A 28 8.71 -11.08 -6.78
N ASP A 29 9.98 -11.47 -6.65
CA ASP A 29 10.71 -11.59 -5.38
C ASP A 29 10.75 -10.31 -4.52
N THR A 30 10.85 -9.14 -5.15
CA THR A 30 10.92 -7.84 -4.45
C THR A 30 9.57 -7.37 -3.88
N GLN A 31 8.45 -7.91 -4.35
CA GLN A 31 7.12 -7.51 -3.90
C GLN A 31 6.78 -8.08 -2.51
N ASP A 32 7.31 -9.25 -2.18
CA ASP A 32 7.07 -9.92 -0.89
C ASP A 32 7.65 -9.13 0.28
N GLU A 33 8.87 -8.59 0.14
CA GLU A 33 9.48 -7.76 1.17
C GLU A 33 8.70 -6.45 1.39
N GLN A 34 8.18 -5.85 0.31
CA GLN A 34 7.35 -4.65 0.41
C GLN A 34 6.08 -4.96 1.18
N LEU A 35 5.32 -5.97 0.74
CA LEU A 35 4.06 -6.37 1.37
C LEU A 35 4.26 -6.84 2.81
N GLY A 36 5.37 -7.52 3.11
CA GLY A 36 5.77 -7.95 4.44
C GLY A 36 5.94 -6.80 5.45
N ARG A 37 6.20 -5.57 4.97
CA ARG A 37 6.31 -4.35 5.81
C ARG A 37 4.99 -3.60 5.95
N SER A 38 3.95 -4.00 5.21
CA SER A 38 2.63 -3.37 5.25
C SER A 38 1.74 -3.91 6.38
N VAL A 39 0.50 -3.42 6.42
CA VAL A 39 -0.57 -4.01 7.25
C VAL A 39 -1.23 -5.25 6.63
N HIS A 40 -0.85 -5.63 5.40
CA HIS A 40 -1.45 -6.73 4.63
C HIS A 40 -0.56 -7.98 4.43
N PRO A 41 0.40 -8.34 5.30
CA PRO A 41 1.29 -9.48 5.05
C PRO A 41 0.55 -10.84 5.05
N MET A 42 -0.71 -10.87 5.50
CA MET A 42 -1.55 -12.07 5.52
C MET A 42 -2.54 -12.15 4.34
N VAL A 43 -2.53 -11.17 3.44
CA VAL A 43 -3.38 -11.16 2.23
C VAL A 43 -2.58 -11.77 1.09
N SER A 44 -3.15 -12.74 0.36
CA SER A 44 -2.47 -13.33 -0.79
C SER A 44 -2.29 -12.30 -1.90
N CYS A 45 -1.24 -12.47 -2.70
CA CYS A 45 -1.08 -11.74 -3.97
C CYS A 45 -2.37 -11.80 -4.81
N ALA A 46 -3.01 -12.97 -4.87
CA ALA A 46 -4.20 -13.20 -5.68
C ALA A 46 -5.47 -12.53 -5.14
N ASP A 47 -5.55 -12.23 -3.84
CA ASP A 47 -6.69 -11.51 -3.26
C ASP A 47 -6.77 -10.07 -3.81
N CYS A 48 -5.61 -9.49 -4.12
CA CYS A 48 -5.50 -8.15 -4.72
C CYS A 48 -5.42 -8.21 -6.25
N HIS A 49 -4.62 -9.13 -6.79
CA HIS A 49 -4.27 -9.14 -8.21
C HIS A 49 -5.06 -10.15 -9.05
N ASN A 50 -5.87 -11.01 -8.45
CA ASN A 50 -6.34 -12.27 -9.04
C ASN A 50 -5.15 -13.14 -9.50
N GLY A 51 -5.39 -14.08 -10.41
CA GLY A 51 -4.34 -14.98 -10.90
C GLY A 51 -4.33 -16.33 -10.20
N ASN A 52 -3.39 -17.18 -10.63
CA ASN A 52 -3.17 -18.50 -10.06
C ASN A 52 -1.86 -18.52 -9.27
N GLU A 53 -1.95 -18.42 -7.95
CA GLU A 53 -0.80 -18.42 -7.05
C GLU A 53 -0.07 -19.77 -6.99
N GLY A 54 -0.65 -20.85 -7.51
CA GLY A 54 -0.04 -22.18 -7.57
C GLY A 54 0.69 -22.47 -8.89
N ALA A 55 0.64 -21.58 -9.87
CA ALA A 55 1.26 -21.79 -11.16
C ALA A 55 2.76 -21.41 -11.14
N GLY A 56 3.59 -22.26 -11.77
CA GLY A 56 5.02 -21.98 -11.99
C GLY A 56 5.32 -21.27 -13.31
N GLU A 57 4.36 -21.26 -14.25
CA GLU A 57 4.49 -20.62 -15.55
C GLU A 57 3.73 -19.30 -15.59
N MET A 58 4.33 -18.27 -16.18
CA MET A 58 3.76 -16.91 -16.21
C MET A 58 2.36 -16.85 -16.85
N ALA A 59 2.16 -17.60 -17.94
CA ALA A 59 0.87 -17.61 -18.64
C ALA A 59 -0.26 -18.15 -17.76
N ASP A 60 0.03 -19.19 -16.97
CA ASP A 60 -0.92 -19.80 -16.06
C ASP A 60 -1.11 -18.95 -14.78
N ALA A 61 -0.03 -18.36 -14.26
CA ALA A 61 -0.08 -17.47 -13.11
C ALA A 61 -0.91 -16.20 -13.38
N HIS A 62 -0.80 -15.65 -14.59
CA HIS A 62 -1.57 -14.47 -15.02
C HIS A 62 -2.94 -14.82 -15.64
N ALA A 63 -3.34 -16.08 -15.67
CA ALA A 63 -4.69 -16.47 -16.09
C ALA A 63 -5.75 -15.97 -15.08
N GLY A 64 -7.04 -16.10 -15.40
CA GLY A 64 -8.10 -15.83 -14.42
C GLY A 64 -8.30 -14.35 -14.04
N GLY A 65 -8.02 -13.43 -14.98
CA GLY A 65 -8.32 -12.01 -14.77
C GLY A 65 -7.27 -11.27 -13.94
N PHE A 66 -6.01 -11.71 -14.00
CA PHE A 66 -4.89 -11.01 -13.39
C PHE A 66 -4.86 -9.53 -13.80
N ILE A 67 -4.84 -8.62 -12.82
CA ILE A 67 -4.95 -7.19 -13.08
C ILE A 67 -3.63 -6.44 -13.13
N GLY A 68 -2.50 -7.11 -12.82
CA GLY A 68 -1.18 -6.47 -12.79
C GLY A 68 -1.19 -5.21 -11.93
N ARG A 69 -0.68 -4.09 -12.46
CA ARG A 69 -0.80 -2.77 -11.81
C ARG A 69 -2.24 -2.24 -11.93
N PRO A 70 -3.02 -2.17 -10.82
CA PRO A 70 -4.43 -1.81 -10.91
C PRO A 70 -4.63 -0.37 -11.42
N LYS A 71 -5.55 -0.18 -12.36
CA LYS A 71 -6.06 1.15 -12.74
C LYS A 71 -6.91 1.74 -11.60
N PRO A 72 -7.19 3.06 -11.58
CA PRO A 72 -7.91 3.69 -10.48
C PRO A 72 -9.25 3.01 -10.09
N ALA A 73 -10.07 2.63 -11.07
CA ALA A 73 -11.33 1.92 -10.80
C ALA A 73 -11.10 0.50 -10.25
N GLN A 74 -10.07 -0.20 -10.73
CA GLN A 74 -9.68 -1.52 -10.21
C GLN A 74 -9.13 -1.39 -8.79
N MET A 75 -8.38 -0.32 -8.47
CA MET A 75 -7.89 -0.04 -7.13
C MET A 75 -9.05 0.18 -6.15
N ALA A 76 -10.06 0.98 -6.51
CA ALA A 76 -11.26 1.13 -5.69
C ALA A 76 -11.99 -0.21 -5.46
N ALA A 77 -12.15 -1.03 -6.49
CA ALA A 77 -12.79 -2.34 -6.36
C ALA A 77 -11.97 -3.29 -5.46
N MET A 78 -10.65 -3.33 -5.66
CA MET A 78 -9.71 -4.15 -4.92
C MET A 78 -9.68 -3.77 -3.43
N CYS A 79 -9.50 -2.49 -3.09
CA CYS A 79 -9.53 -2.05 -1.70
C CYS A 79 -10.94 -2.17 -1.10
N GLY A 80 -11.97 -1.91 -1.90
CA GLY A 80 -13.37 -1.94 -1.51
C GLY A 80 -13.94 -3.33 -1.25
N SER A 81 -13.26 -4.41 -1.66
CA SER A 81 -13.66 -5.78 -1.31
C SER A 81 -13.69 -5.98 0.21
N CYS A 82 -12.77 -5.33 0.93
CA CYS A 82 -12.65 -5.35 2.39
C CYS A 82 -12.96 -3.99 3.05
N HIS A 83 -12.67 -2.87 2.39
CA HIS A 83 -12.85 -1.50 2.91
C HIS A 83 -13.99 -0.76 2.18
N GLN A 84 -15.21 -1.27 2.28
CA GLN A 84 -16.33 -0.81 1.46
C GLN A 84 -16.64 0.68 1.66
N GLU A 85 -16.69 1.15 2.91
CA GLU A 85 -17.04 2.55 3.21
C GLU A 85 -15.96 3.52 2.74
N ALA A 86 -14.68 3.23 2.99
CA ALA A 86 -13.57 4.06 2.51
C ALA A 86 -13.55 4.13 0.97
N ALA A 87 -13.82 3.01 0.29
CA ALA A 87 -13.92 2.99 -1.16
C ALA A 87 -15.11 3.83 -1.66
N LYS A 88 -16.28 3.73 -1.02
CA LYS A 88 -17.46 4.57 -1.36
C LYS A 88 -17.16 6.06 -1.20
N ASP A 89 -16.49 6.45 -0.12
CA ASP A 89 -16.14 7.84 0.14
C ASP A 89 -15.14 8.37 -0.90
N TRP A 90 -14.11 7.57 -1.22
CA TRP A 90 -13.15 7.95 -2.24
C TRP A 90 -13.79 8.08 -3.63
N LEU A 91 -14.67 7.15 -4.02
CA LEU A 91 -15.39 7.18 -5.30
C LEU A 91 -16.28 8.41 -5.47
N ARG A 92 -16.71 9.05 -4.37
CA ARG A 92 -17.49 10.30 -4.38
C ARG A 92 -16.62 11.55 -4.31
N SER A 93 -15.30 11.40 -4.19
CA SER A 93 -14.38 12.51 -4.01
C SER A 93 -13.89 13.11 -5.34
N PRO A 94 -13.53 14.41 -5.34
CA PRO A 94 -12.84 15.03 -6.49
C PRO A 94 -11.51 14.34 -6.84
N HIS A 95 -10.88 13.67 -5.86
CA HIS A 95 -9.64 12.92 -6.10
C HIS A 95 -9.86 11.75 -7.06
N PHE A 96 -10.95 10.99 -6.87
CA PHE A 96 -11.31 9.93 -7.80
C PHE A 96 -11.77 10.49 -9.15
N GLU A 97 -12.55 11.56 -9.16
CA GLU A 97 -12.98 12.21 -10.41
C GLU A 97 -11.77 12.62 -11.27
N ALA A 98 -10.75 13.23 -10.66
CA ALA A 98 -9.50 13.55 -11.34
C ALA A 98 -8.82 12.30 -11.91
N ARG A 99 -8.71 11.23 -11.13
CA ARG A 99 -8.14 9.94 -11.59
C ARG A 99 -8.93 9.32 -12.73
N LEU A 100 -10.25 9.41 -12.71
CA LEU A 100 -11.13 8.89 -13.76
C LEU A 100 -10.94 9.67 -15.08
N LYS A 101 -10.65 10.97 -14.99
CA LYS A 101 -10.28 11.82 -16.12
C LYS A 101 -8.82 11.61 -16.59
N GLY A 102 -8.11 10.64 -16.02
CA GLY A 102 -6.73 10.31 -16.39
C GLY A 102 -5.68 11.23 -15.75
N ASN A 103 -6.07 12.11 -14.84
CA ASN A 103 -5.13 12.99 -14.15
C ASN A 103 -4.43 12.25 -12.99
N PRO A 104 -3.11 12.04 -13.04
CA PRO A 104 -2.36 11.35 -12.00
C PRO A 104 -2.23 12.16 -10.70
N ALA A 105 -2.52 13.46 -10.71
CA ALA A 105 -2.45 14.33 -9.53
C ALA A 105 -3.65 14.18 -8.58
N GLY A 106 -4.74 13.50 -8.98
CA GLY A 106 -5.79 13.14 -8.04
C GLY A 106 -5.24 12.21 -6.96
N ALA A 107 -5.56 12.39 -5.68
CA ALA A 107 -5.06 11.47 -4.65
C ALA A 107 -5.69 10.07 -4.80
N SER A 108 -4.87 9.04 -4.63
CA SER A 108 -5.27 7.64 -4.53
C SER A 108 -5.13 7.14 -3.09
N CYS A 109 -5.52 5.90 -2.82
CA CYS A 109 -5.40 5.30 -1.49
C CYS A 109 -3.95 5.35 -0.97
N THR A 110 -2.96 5.09 -1.84
CA THR A 110 -1.54 5.03 -1.45
C THR A 110 -0.94 6.40 -1.17
N ASP A 111 -1.49 7.48 -1.74
CA ASP A 111 -0.97 8.84 -1.50
C ASP A 111 -1.16 9.28 -0.03
N CYS A 112 -2.15 8.71 0.64
CA CYS A 112 -2.44 8.93 2.07
C CYS A 112 -1.95 7.79 2.95
N HIS A 113 -2.05 6.53 2.52
CA HIS A 113 -1.78 5.39 3.39
C HIS A 113 -0.38 4.79 3.28
N ALA A 114 0.33 5.02 2.17
CA ALA A 114 1.66 4.49 1.97
C ALA A 114 2.72 5.54 2.35
N PRO A 115 3.82 5.15 3.00
CA PRO A 115 4.88 6.07 3.35
C PRO A 115 5.55 6.60 2.08
N ALA A 116 6.13 7.80 2.16
CA ALA A 116 6.79 8.42 1.00
C ALA A 116 7.93 7.56 0.41
N ALA A 117 8.54 6.70 1.23
CA ALA A 117 9.58 5.75 0.80
C ALA A 117 9.04 4.61 -0.08
N GLU A 118 7.73 4.34 -0.07
CA GLU A 118 7.10 3.23 -0.78
C GLU A 118 5.66 3.60 -1.17
N LEU A 119 5.47 4.42 -2.21
CA LEU A 119 4.15 4.91 -2.66
C LEU A 119 3.38 3.85 -3.48
N THR A 120 3.33 2.62 -2.97
CA THR A 120 2.65 1.48 -3.58
C THR A 120 1.65 0.84 -2.61
N ALA A 121 0.74 0.02 -3.13
CA ALA A 121 -0.22 -0.70 -2.29
C ALA A 121 0.46 -1.75 -1.39
N HIS A 122 1.63 -2.26 -1.81
CA HIS A 122 2.46 -3.14 -1.00
C HIS A 122 3.10 -2.42 0.19
N GLY A 123 3.15 -1.08 0.20
CA GLY A 123 3.74 -0.30 1.30
C GLY A 123 2.74 0.25 2.31
N ILE A 124 1.44 -0.07 2.19
CA ILE A 124 0.41 0.57 3.03
C ILE A 124 0.63 0.29 4.52
N VAL A 125 0.70 1.37 5.30
CA VAL A 125 0.88 1.35 6.75
C VAL A 125 -0.38 1.81 7.47
N HIS A 126 -0.52 1.43 8.74
CA HIS A 126 -1.65 1.87 9.56
C HIS A 126 -1.58 3.38 9.83
N SER A 127 -2.74 4.05 9.88
CA SER A 127 -2.87 5.49 10.11
C SER A 127 -2.46 5.95 11.52
N ASN A 128 -1.98 5.07 12.39
CA ASN A 128 -1.44 5.44 13.70
C ASN A 128 0.09 5.45 13.70
N ARG A 129 0.73 5.06 12.59
CA ARG A 129 2.18 5.10 12.47
C ARG A 129 2.64 6.47 12.06
N ASP A 130 3.77 6.91 12.63
CA ASP A 130 4.35 8.23 12.38
C ASP A 130 4.84 8.40 10.94
N ASP A 131 5.11 7.30 10.22
CA ASP A 131 5.50 7.30 8.81
C ASP A 131 4.30 7.26 7.84
N SER A 132 3.07 7.15 8.34
CA SER A 132 1.86 7.22 7.53
C SER A 132 1.50 8.68 7.21
N PRO A 133 1.26 9.07 5.95
CA PRO A 133 0.71 10.38 5.63
C PRO A 133 -0.70 10.59 6.22
N ALA A 134 -1.44 9.50 6.46
CA ALA A 134 -2.76 9.50 7.10
C ALA A 134 -2.69 9.53 8.63
N SER A 135 -1.50 9.67 9.23
CA SER A 135 -1.38 9.87 10.67
C SER A 135 -1.97 11.21 11.09
N ARG A 136 -2.54 11.25 12.29
CA ARG A 136 -3.21 12.46 12.81
C ARG A 136 -2.35 13.72 12.74
N LEU A 137 -1.03 13.56 12.92
CA LEU A 137 -0.07 14.66 12.87
C LEU A 137 0.39 14.99 11.44
N ASN A 138 0.29 14.03 10.52
CA ASN A 138 0.77 14.17 9.15
C ASN A 138 -0.31 14.60 8.15
N ILE A 139 -1.60 14.46 8.47
CA ILE A 139 -2.71 14.80 7.56
C ILE A 139 -2.55 16.21 6.94
N PRO A 140 -2.28 17.29 7.71
CA PRO A 140 -2.11 18.61 7.10
C PRO A 140 -0.96 18.67 6.10
N LEU A 141 0.16 18.01 6.40
CA LEU A 141 1.31 17.93 5.50
C LEU A 141 0.98 17.09 4.25
N ALA A 142 0.24 15.99 4.42
CA ALA A 142 -0.19 15.15 3.30
C ALA A 142 -1.04 15.93 2.30
N CYS A 143 -2.00 16.73 2.77
CA CYS A 143 -2.79 17.62 1.91
C CYS A 143 -1.91 18.66 1.19
N ALA A 144 -0.97 19.27 1.93
CA ALA A 144 -0.10 20.32 1.41
C ALA A 144 0.85 19.83 0.30
N ARG A 145 1.16 18.52 0.22
CA ARG A 145 1.97 17.94 -0.87
C ARG A 145 1.42 18.30 -2.27
N CYS A 146 0.09 18.36 -2.39
CA CYS A 146 -0.57 18.73 -3.64
C CYS A 146 -1.19 20.13 -3.53
N HIS A 147 -1.98 20.40 -2.49
CA HIS A 147 -2.71 21.68 -2.37
C HIS A 147 -1.83 22.87 -1.99
N GLY A 148 -0.61 22.64 -1.50
CA GLY A 148 0.42 23.66 -1.31
C GLY A 148 1.39 23.79 -2.49
N ASN A 149 1.22 22.99 -3.55
CA ASN A 149 2.09 22.95 -4.70
C ASN A 149 1.35 23.40 -5.97
N ALA A 150 1.63 24.61 -6.43
CA ALA A 150 0.98 25.20 -7.60
C ALA A 150 1.14 24.35 -8.87
N ALA A 151 2.27 23.67 -9.07
CA ALA A 151 2.46 22.81 -10.22
C ALA A 151 1.57 21.55 -10.15
N ALA A 152 1.38 20.99 -8.96
CA ALA A 152 0.49 19.85 -8.75
C ALA A 152 -0.98 20.23 -9.00
N MET A 153 -1.40 21.42 -8.53
CA MET A 153 -2.76 21.93 -8.72
C MET A 153 -3.05 22.40 -10.15
N ALA A 154 -2.04 22.94 -10.85
CA ALA A 154 -2.16 23.30 -12.26
C ALA A 154 -2.28 22.05 -13.14
N ALA A 155 -1.51 21.00 -12.84
CA ALA A 155 -1.63 19.72 -13.52
C ALA A 155 -3.01 19.05 -13.31
N SER A 156 -3.77 19.47 -12.30
CA SER A 156 -5.13 18.97 -12.06
C SER A 156 -6.26 19.71 -12.76
N GLY A 157 -5.96 20.69 -13.61
CA GLY A 157 -6.97 21.41 -14.40
C GLY A 157 -7.81 22.39 -13.59
N SER A 158 -7.21 22.96 -12.54
CA SER A 158 -7.76 24.05 -11.72
C SER A 158 -7.37 25.41 -12.29
#